data_AF-A0A8C5J6R4-F1
#
_entry.id   AF-A0A8C5J6R4-F1
#
_cell.length_a   1.000
_cell.length_b   1.000
_cell.length_c   1.000
_cell.angle_alpha   90.00
_cell.angle_beta   90.00
_cell.angle_gamma   90.00
#
_symmetry.space_group_name_H-M   'P 1'
#
loop_
_entity.id
_entity.type
_entity.pdbx_description
1 polymer ?
#
loop_
_entity_poly.entity_id
_entity_poly.type
_entity_poly.pdbx_seq_one_letter_code
_entity_poly.pdbx_strand_id
1 'polypeptide(L)' 'HPLPVPLPIPLPDPFLLWFEQTQAHRLGPEGELPSWFHGFISRREAEELLQDQPLGCFLVRFSESTVGFVLSYR' A
#
# COMPACT_ATOMS: atom_id res chain seq x y z
N HIS A 1 1.96 -13.16 36.74
CA HIS A 1 1.57 -13.34 35.32
C HIS A 1 0.18 -12.75 35.15
N PRO A 2 -0.16 -12.02 34.06
CA PRO A 2 0.63 -11.65 32.90
C PRO A 2 0.94 -10.14 32.82
N LEU A 3 1.87 -9.78 31.94
CA LEU A 3 2.08 -8.40 31.49
C LEU A 3 0.85 -7.96 30.65
N PRO A 4 0.51 -6.66 30.58
CA PRO A 4 -0.55 -6.21 29.68
C PRO A 4 -0.19 -6.66 28.26
N VAL A 5 -1.10 -7.40 27.63
CA VAL A 5 -1.03 -7.71 26.21
C VAL A 5 -0.86 -6.39 25.45
N PRO A 6 0.17 -6.23 24.60
CA PRO A 6 0.21 -5.07 23.74
C PRO A 6 -1.03 -5.14 22.85
N LEU A 7 -1.86 -4.09 22.92
CA LEU A 7 -2.96 -3.90 21.97
C LEU A 7 -2.38 -3.98 20.55
N PRO A 8 -3.12 -4.54 19.57
CA PRO A 8 -2.65 -4.57 18.20
C PRO A 8 -2.38 -3.13 17.78
N ILE A 9 -1.12 -2.85 17.45
CA ILE A 9 -0.63 -1.54 17.04
C ILE A 9 -1.51 -1.06 15.87
N PRO A 10 -2.30 0.02 16.00
CA PRO A 10 -2.90 0.64 14.84
C PRO A 10 -1.86 1.62 14.31
N LEU A 11 -1.02 1.21 13.37
CA LEU A 11 -0.20 2.19 12.66
C LEU A 11 -0.23 1.91 11.17
N PRO A 12 -1.04 2.72 10.46
CA PRO A 12 -0.56 3.39 9.27
C PRO A 12 -0.68 4.93 9.41
N ASP A 13 -0.89 5.47 10.61
CA ASP A 13 -1.25 6.89 10.80
C ASP A 13 -0.23 7.90 10.25
N PRO A 14 1.07 7.84 10.60
CA PRO A 14 2.02 8.86 10.16
C PRO A 14 2.30 8.82 8.65
N PHE A 15 2.26 7.62 8.07
CA PHE A 15 2.55 7.41 6.66
C PHE A 15 1.32 7.69 5.78
N LEU A 16 0.11 7.37 6.26
CA LEU A 16 -1.15 7.83 5.66
C LEU A 16 -1.22 9.36 5.64
N LEU A 17 -0.92 10.01 6.77
CA LEU A 17 -0.91 11.46 6.85
C LEU A 17 0.14 12.07 5.90
N TRP A 18 1.36 11.53 5.86
CA TRP A 18 2.37 11.95 4.89
C TRP A 18 1.91 11.76 3.43
N PHE A 19 1.27 10.62 3.13
CA PHE A 19 0.80 10.28 1.79
C PHE A 19 -0.31 11.24 1.34
N GLU A 20 -1.35 11.42 2.17
CA GLU A 20 -2.45 12.36 1.94
C GLU A 20 -1.91 13.78 1.71
N GLN A 21 -0.95 14.22 2.53
CA GLN A 21 -0.46 15.59 2.50
C GLN A 21 0.55 15.85 1.36
N THR A 22 1.28 14.84 0.90
CA THR A 22 2.42 15.03 -0.03
C THR A 22 2.23 14.36 -1.39
N GLN A 23 1.61 13.18 -1.45
CA GLN A 23 1.62 12.33 -2.64
C GLN A 23 0.23 12.16 -3.27
N ALA A 24 -0.85 12.20 -2.49
CA ALA A 24 -2.21 11.96 -2.98
C ALA A 24 -2.59 12.91 -4.12
N HIS A 25 -2.26 14.21 -4.00
CA HIS A 25 -2.50 15.20 -5.06
C HIS A 25 -1.72 14.97 -6.35
N ARG A 26 -0.69 14.10 -6.34
CA ARG A 26 0.16 13.80 -7.50
C ARG A 26 -0.32 12.57 -8.27
N LEU A 27 -1.22 11.78 -7.70
CA LEU A 27 -1.63 10.50 -8.27
C LEU A 27 -2.86 10.59 -9.18
N GLY A 28 -3.60 11.70 -9.15
CA GLY A 28 -4.70 11.94 -10.09
C GLY A 28 -5.33 13.32 -9.92
N PRO A 29 -6.03 13.83 -10.95
CA PRO A 29 -6.93 14.96 -10.77
C PRO A 29 -8.04 14.54 -9.80
N GLU A 30 -8.25 15.32 -8.75
CA GLU A 30 -9.41 15.19 -7.84
C GLU A 30 -9.47 13.95 -6.92
N GLY A 31 -8.34 13.30 -6.63
CA GLY A 31 -8.27 12.30 -5.56
C GLY A 31 -8.76 10.89 -5.95
N GLU A 32 -9.03 10.66 -7.24
CA GLU A 32 -9.18 9.30 -7.76
C GLU A 32 -7.81 8.63 -7.87
N LEU A 33 -7.63 7.55 -7.10
CA LEU A 33 -6.44 6.74 -7.19
C LEU A 33 -6.46 5.93 -8.49
N PRO A 34 -5.35 5.87 -9.24
CA PRO A 34 -5.26 5.06 -10.44
C PRO A 34 -5.59 3.59 -10.15
N SER A 35 -6.19 2.90 -11.12
CA SER A 35 -6.57 1.48 -10.96
C SER A 35 -5.38 0.54 -10.71
N TRP A 36 -4.16 0.96 -11.05
CA TRP A 36 -2.92 0.23 -10.77
C TRP A 36 -2.35 0.54 -9.37
N PHE A 37 -2.96 1.45 -8.61
CA PHE A 37 -2.53 1.81 -7.26
C PHE A 37 -3.44 1.17 -6.20
N HIS A 38 -2.86 0.33 -5.35
CA HIS A 38 -3.63 -0.48 -4.39
C HIS A 38 -3.36 -0.12 -2.93
N GLY A 39 -2.48 0.85 -2.65
CA GLY A 39 -2.22 1.30 -1.28
C GLY A 39 -1.58 0.22 -0.40
N PHE A 40 -2.12 0.00 0.80
CA PHE A 40 -1.57 -0.90 1.82
C PHE A 40 -1.98 -2.35 1.59
N ILE A 41 -1.45 -2.95 0.54
CA ILE A 41 -1.55 -4.39 0.34
C ILE A 41 -0.20 -5.05 0.61
N SER A 42 -0.24 -6.23 1.21
CA SER A 42 0.91 -7.07 1.45
C SER A 42 1.50 -7.58 0.13
N ARG A 43 2.74 -8.06 0.19
CA ARG A 43 3.35 -8.76 -0.95
C ARG A 43 2.47 -9.90 -1.47
N ARG A 44 1.88 -10.68 -0.56
CA ARG A 44 1.06 -11.84 -0.92
C ARG A 44 -0.21 -11.43 -1.66
N GLU A 45 -0.91 -10.41 -1.16
CA GLU A 45 -2.10 -9.88 -1.83
C GLU A 45 -1.78 -9.34 -3.22
N ALA A 46 -0.61 -8.69 -3.38
CA ALA A 46 -0.15 -8.25 -4.70
C ALA A 46 0.13 -9.42 -5.66
N GLU A 47 0.74 -10.50 -5.16
CA GLU A 47 0.99 -11.72 -5.94
C GLU A 47 -0.34 -12.38 -6.35
N GLU A 48 -1.32 -12.48 -5.44
CA GLU A 48 -2.66 -13.02 -5.72
C GLU A 48 -3.41 -12.18 -6.77
N LEU A 49 -3.36 -10.85 -6.69
CA LEU A 49 -3.98 -9.95 -7.68
C LEU A 49 -3.34 -10.04 -9.06
N LEU A 50 -2.02 -10.30 -9.14
CA LEU A 50 -1.30 -10.43 -10.40
C LEU A 50 -1.36 -11.85 -10.97
N GLN A 51 -1.66 -12.87 -10.16
CA GLN A 51 -1.67 -14.27 -10.56
C GLN A 51 -2.63 -14.57 -11.71
N ASP A 52 -3.74 -13.84 -11.81
CA ASP A 52 -4.75 -14.02 -12.86
C ASP A 52 -4.67 -12.96 -13.98
N GLN A 53 -3.68 -12.05 -13.93
CA GLN A 53 -3.53 -10.96 -14.90
C GLN A 53 -2.53 -11.27 -16.02
N PRO A 54 -2.67 -10.76 -17.25
CA PRO A 54 -1.71 -11.03 -18.32
C PRO A 54 -0.28 -10.58 -17.98
N LEU A 55 0.72 -11.20 -18.63
CA LEU A 55 2.13 -10.83 -18.48
C LEU A 55 2.34 -9.36 -18.83
N GLY A 56 3.14 -8.66 -18.01
CA GLY A 56 3.36 -7.21 -18.15
C GLY A 56 2.36 -6.35 -17.37
N CYS A 57 1.37 -6.94 -16.70
CA CYS A 57 0.59 -6.22 -15.70
C CYS A 57 1.44 -5.91 -14.47
N PHE A 58 1.21 -4.72 -13.92
CA PHE A 58 1.86 -4.26 -12.70
C PHE A 58 0.86 -3.55 -11.80
N LEU A 59 1.22 -3.45 -10.53
CA LEU A 59 0.54 -2.62 -9.57
C LEU A 59 1.54 -1.96 -8.62
N VAL A 60 1.15 -0.84 -8.03
CA VAL A 60 1.94 -0.11 -7.05
C VAL A 60 1.25 -0.22 -5.70
N ARG A 61 2.04 -0.57 -4.69
CA ARG A 61 1.60 -0.69 -3.29
C ARG A 61 2.57 0.05 -2.37
N PHE A 62 2.19 0.24 -1.12
CA PHE A 62 3.09 0.75 -0.10
C PHE A 62 4.03 -0.34 0.41
N SER A 63 5.24 0.06 0.79
CA SER A 63 6.17 -0.84 1.47
C SER A 63 5.76 -1.03 2.93
N GLU A 64 5.67 -2.28 3.36
CA GLU A 64 5.38 -2.64 4.76
C GLU A 64 6.57 -2.33 5.69
N SER A 65 7.78 -2.16 5.13
CA SER A 65 9.01 -2.00 5.91
C SER A 65 9.67 -0.63 5.72
N THR A 66 9.19 0.22 4.82
CA THR A 66 9.83 1.51 4.49
C THR A 66 8.79 2.52 4.04
N VAL A 67 9.02 3.80 4.33
CA VAL A 67 8.23 4.91 3.80
C VAL A 67 8.50 5.02 2.30
N GLY A 68 7.62 4.43 1.47
CA GLY A 68 7.78 4.45 0.03
C GLY A 68 6.82 3.53 -0.72
N PHE A 69 7.02 3.48 -2.04
CA PHE A 69 6.22 2.69 -2.96
C PHE A 69 7.00 1.46 -3.43
N VAL A 70 6.29 0.36 -3.64
CA VAL A 70 6.81 -0.89 -4.22
C VAL A 70 6.01 -1.17 -5.49
N LEU A 71 6.75 -1.42 -6.57
CA LEU A 71 6.18 -1.91 -7.83
C LEU A 71 6.17 -3.45 -7.79
N SER A 72 4.98 -4.04 -7.88
CA SER A 72 4.80 -5.46 -8.09
C SER A 72 4.44 -5.70 -9.56
N TYR A 73 5.08 -6.65 -10.21
CA TYR A 73 4.87 -6.97 -11.61
C TYR A 73 4.70 -8.48 -11.80
N ARG A 74 3.99 -8.88 -12.85
CA ARG A 74 3.92 -10.27 -13.32
C ARG A 74 4.92 -10.52 -14.45
#